data_AF-A0A0G4MGB5-F1
#
_entry.id   AF-A0A0G4MGB5-F1
#
_cell.length_a   1.000
_cell.length_b   1.000
_cell.length_c   1.000
_cell.angle_alpha   90.00
_cell.angle_beta   90.00
_cell.angle_gamma   90.00
#
_symmetry.space_group_name_H-M   'P 1'
#
loop_
_entity.id
_entity.type
_entity.pdbx_description
1 polymer ?
#
loop_
_entity_poly.entity_id
_entity_poly.type
_entity_poly.pdbx_seq_one_letter_code
_entity_poly.pdbx_strand_id
1 'polypeptide(L)'
;MTALINSGHDINALDRLGMTPLMYAGIMGLVNAVLLLLDRGADPSLRATKHNNLFIDFAASRNNWDVIMAALSRLETRPDNDTDWTWARHATILRHVEYPDHTRRRLGFKDFLAKCDTPNFIFDHNGCRGSTLMHFVTTPEDVQTLLDQGFTRINQANSDGHNPFMRSMRRHREVPTILPILNAGTDVHHRDNNGHTALWYALYMEELF
;
A
#
# COMPACT_ATOMS: atom_id res chain seq x y z
N MET A 1 -28.60 -12.03 7.44
CA MET A 1 -27.47 -12.24 6.51
C MET A 1 -27.19 -13.71 6.28
N THR A 2 -26.86 -14.49 7.33
CA THR A 2 -26.54 -15.93 7.21
C THR A 2 -27.64 -16.75 6.54
N ALA A 3 -28.91 -16.49 6.86
CA ALA A 3 -30.06 -17.16 6.22
C ALA A 3 -30.18 -16.88 4.72
N LEU A 4 -29.85 -15.67 4.25
CA LEU A 4 -29.91 -15.30 2.82
C LEU A 4 -28.72 -15.87 2.04
N ILE A 5 -27.52 -15.88 2.63
CA ILE A 5 -26.36 -16.51 2.00
C ILE A 5 -26.58 -18.03 1.85
N ASN A 6 -27.23 -18.66 2.84
CA ASN A 6 -27.52 -20.09 2.81
C ASN A 6 -28.65 -20.48 1.85
N SER A 7 -29.38 -19.53 1.27
CA SER A 7 -30.50 -19.82 0.36
C SER A 7 -30.09 -19.90 -1.12
N GLY A 8 -28.81 -20.12 -1.42
CA GLY A 8 -28.33 -20.35 -2.79
C GLY A 8 -28.18 -19.10 -3.67
N HIS A 9 -28.12 -17.91 -3.08
CA HIS A 9 -27.80 -16.69 -3.84
C HIS A 9 -26.36 -16.75 -4.38
N ASP A 10 -26.16 -16.17 -5.57
CA ASP A 10 -24.82 -15.94 -6.09
C ASP A 10 -24.07 -14.96 -5.19
N ILE A 11 -23.04 -15.46 -4.50
CA ILE A 11 -22.21 -14.71 -3.56
C ILE A 11 -21.41 -13.60 -4.24
N ASN A 12 -21.21 -13.72 -5.55
CA ASN A 12 -20.43 -12.83 -6.40
C ASN A 12 -21.31 -12.00 -7.36
N ALA A 13 -22.62 -11.96 -7.12
CA ALA A 13 -23.56 -11.22 -7.98
C ALA A 13 -23.11 -9.76 -8.19
N LEU A 14 -23.12 -9.32 -9.44
CA LEU A 14 -22.72 -7.98 -9.83
C LEU A 14 -23.94 -7.07 -10.01
N ASP A 15 -23.89 -5.88 -9.43
CA ASP A 15 -24.84 -4.82 -9.74
C ASP A 15 -24.50 -4.10 -11.06
N ARG A 16 -25.24 -3.04 -11.40
CA ARG A 16 -25.01 -2.26 -12.63
C ARG A 16 -23.67 -1.53 -12.66
N LEU A 17 -23.00 -1.37 -11.52
CA LEU A 17 -21.69 -0.74 -11.38
C LEU A 17 -20.56 -1.80 -11.32
N GLY A 18 -20.88 -3.08 -11.46
CA GLY A 18 -19.94 -4.18 -11.29
C GLY A 18 -19.58 -4.43 -9.81
N MET A 19 -20.41 -3.97 -8.88
CA MET A 19 -20.14 -4.11 -7.44
C MET A 19 -20.61 -5.46 -6.93
N THR A 20 -19.76 -6.14 -6.17
CA THR A 20 -20.11 -7.38 -5.46
C THR A 20 -20.62 -7.09 -4.05
N PRO A 21 -21.34 -8.04 -3.41
CA PRO A 21 -21.69 -7.94 -1.99
C PRO A 21 -20.48 -7.69 -1.08
N LEU A 22 -19.32 -8.28 -1.42
CA LEU A 22 -18.07 -8.12 -0.69
C LEU A 22 -17.54 -6.67 -0.76
N MET A 23 -17.66 -6.00 -1.91
CA MET A 23 -17.31 -4.59 -2.05
C MET A 23 -18.19 -3.69 -1.17
N TYR A 24 -19.50 -3.92 -1.15
CA TYR A 24 -20.39 -3.17 -0.26
C TYR A 24 -20.05 -3.38 1.22
N ALA A 25 -19.76 -4.62 1.63
CA ALA A 25 -19.34 -4.91 2.99
C ALA A 25 -18.03 -4.20 3.35
N GLY A 26 -17.08 -4.11 2.41
CA GLY A 26 -15.85 -3.34 2.51
C GLY A 26 -16.10 -1.83 2.70
N ILE A 27 -16.96 -1.22 1.87
CA ILE A 27 -17.36 0.19 1.98
C ILE A 27 -17.97 0.49 3.35
N MET A 28 -18.85 -0.39 3.82
CA MET A 28 -19.61 -0.20 5.05
C MET A 28 -18.84 -0.52 6.33
N GLY A 29 -17.61 -1.05 6.23
CA GLY A 29 -16.79 -1.36 7.41
C GLY A 29 -17.26 -2.61 8.15
N LEU A 30 -18.02 -3.49 7.51
CA LEU A 30 -18.69 -4.61 8.17
C LEU A 30 -17.76 -5.84 8.25
N VAL A 31 -16.87 -5.86 9.25
CA VAL A 31 -15.89 -6.94 9.46
C VAL A 31 -16.55 -8.33 9.42
N ASN A 32 -17.60 -8.54 10.21
CA ASN A 32 -18.30 -9.84 10.27
C ASN A 32 -18.94 -10.23 8.93
N ALA A 33 -19.43 -9.25 8.17
CA ALA A 33 -20.02 -9.50 6.86
C ALA A 33 -18.93 -9.92 5.86
N VAL A 34 -17.79 -9.22 5.84
CA VAL A 34 -16.64 -9.56 4.99
C VAL A 34 -16.13 -10.97 5.29
N LEU A 35 -15.89 -11.29 6.56
CA LEU A 35 -15.44 -12.62 6.97
C LEU A 35 -16.45 -13.71 6.55
N LEU A 36 -17.74 -13.50 6.79
CA LEU A 36 -18.78 -14.44 6.40
C LEU A 36 -18.85 -14.62 4.88
N LEU A 37 -18.72 -13.56 4.09
CA LEU A 37 -18.73 -13.64 2.63
C LEU A 37 -17.51 -14.41 2.12
N LEU A 38 -16.32 -14.11 2.64
CA LEU A 38 -15.09 -14.84 2.31
C LEU A 38 -15.19 -16.33 2.69
N ASP A 39 -15.73 -16.65 3.87
CA ASP A 39 -15.94 -18.05 4.29
C ASP A 39 -16.88 -18.84 3.38
N ARG A 40 -17.68 -18.13 2.59
CA ARG A 40 -18.66 -18.71 1.66
C ARG A 40 -18.20 -18.63 0.21
N GLY A 41 -16.92 -18.36 -0.02
CA GLY A 41 -16.33 -18.38 -1.36
C GLY A 41 -16.58 -17.11 -2.16
N ALA A 42 -16.91 -15.98 -1.50
CA ALA A 42 -16.84 -14.69 -2.19
C ALA A 42 -15.44 -14.49 -2.76
N ASP A 43 -15.38 -14.08 -4.02
CA ASP A 43 -14.14 -13.85 -4.75
C ASP A 43 -13.66 -12.41 -4.48
N PRO A 44 -12.58 -12.22 -3.70
CA PRO A 44 -12.04 -10.90 -3.42
C PRO A 44 -11.41 -10.24 -4.65
N SER A 45 -11.07 -11.02 -5.69
CA SER A 45 -10.36 -10.57 -6.90
C SER A 45 -11.25 -9.85 -7.91
N LEU A 46 -12.57 -9.92 -7.74
CA LEU A 46 -13.53 -9.21 -8.58
C LEU A 46 -13.35 -7.70 -8.47
N ARG A 47 -13.54 -7.01 -9.59
CA ARG A 47 -13.30 -5.58 -9.74
C ARG A 47 -14.57 -4.85 -10.17
N ALA A 48 -14.80 -3.70 -9.55
CA ALA A 48 -15.86 -2.79 -9.98
C ALA A 48 -15.53 -2.22 -11.36
N THR A 49 -16.56 -1.99 -12.16
CA THR A 49 -16.41 -1.43 -13.51
C THR A 49 -15.76 -0.05 -13.47
N LYS A 50 -16.06 0.73 -12.44
CA LYS A 50 -15.50 2.07 -12.25
C LYS A 50 -14.14 1.96 -11.55
N HIS A 51 -13.12 2.56 -12.14
CA HIS A 51 -11.74 2.64 -11.61
C HIS A 51 -11.05 1.29 -11.37
N ASN A 52 -11.67 0.16 -11.77
CA ASN A 52 -11.09 -1.17 -11.63
C ASN A 52 -10.79 -1.55 -10.16
N ASN A 53 -11.59 -1.03 -9.22
CA ASN A 53 -11.38 -1.16 -7.77
C ASN A 53 -11.80 -2.53 -7.23
N LEU A 54 -11.00 -3.07 -6.32
CA LEU A 54 -11.25 -4.23 -5.49
C LEU A 54 -12.02 -3.85 -4.22
N PHE A 55 -12.50 -4.83 -3.46
CA PHE A 55 -13.17 -4.56 -2.18
C PHE A 55 -12.25 -3.85 -1.16
N ILE A 56 -10.94 -4.13 -1.17
CA ILE A 56 -9.97 -3.48 -0.27
C ILE A 56 -9.71 -2.01 -0.64
N ASP A 57 -9.80 -1.63 -1.93
CA ASP A 57 -9.68 -0.23 -2.37
C ASP A 57 -10.82 0.59 -1.78
N PHE A 58 -12.03 0.05 -1.86
CA PHE A 58 -13.21 0.66 -1.26
C PHE A 58 -13.09 0.74 0.27
N ALA A 59 -12.65 -0.33 0.93
CA ALA A 59 -12.43 -0.29 2.39
C ALA A 59 -11.38 0.76 2.79
N ALA A 60 -10.27 0.86 2.05
CA ALA A 60 -9.19 1.81 2.32
C ALA A 60 -9.65 3.26 2.16
N SER A 61 -10.36 3.58 1.06
CA SER A 61 -10.91 4.93 0.82
C SER A 61 -11.91 5.37 1.90
N ARG A 62 -12.51 4.42 2.62
CA ARG A 62 -13.43 4.66 3.74
C ARG A 62 -12.77 4.50 5.10
N ASN A 63 -11.44 4.36 5.15
CA ASN A 63 -10.66 4.21 6.38
C ASN A 63 -10.96 2.93 7.19
N ASN A 64 -11.53 1.90 6.57
CA ASN A 64 -11.92 0.63 7.20
C ASN A 64 -10.75 -0.36 7.27
N TRP A 65 -9.65 0.03 7.93
CA TRP A 65 -8.43 -0.80 8.01
C TRP A 65 -8.64 -2.11 8.76
N ASP A 66 -9.51 -2.15 9.77
CA ASP A 66 -9.85 -3.39 10.49
C ASP A 66 -10.49 -4.43 9.57
N VAL A 67 -11.31 -3.99 8.60
CA VAL A 67 -11.88 -4.87 7.58
C VAL A 67 -10.78 -5.48 6.71
N ILE A 68 -9.85 -4.65 6.25
CA ILE A 68 -8.74 -5.10 5.41
C ILE A 68 -7.88 -6.10 6.19
N MET A 69 -7.49 -5.77 7.42
CA MET A 69 -6.65 -6.63 8.25
C MET A 69 -7.32 -7.97 8.59
N ALA A 70 -8.62 -7.94 8.91
CA ALA A 70 -9.41 -9.15 9.16
C ALA A 70 -9.51 -10.02 7.89
N ALA A 71 -9.72 -9.40 6.73
CA ALA A 71 -9.77 -10.11 5.46
C ALA A 71 -8.41 -10.75 5.11
N LEU A 72 -7.30 -10.00 5.23
CA LEU A 72 -5.94 -10.54 5.01
C LEU A 72 -5.68 -11.74 5.91
N SER A 73 -5.97 -11.61 7.21
CA SER A 73 -5.77 -12.71 8.16
C SER A 73 -6.66 -13.93 7.87
N ARG A 74 -7.82 -13.74 7.22
CA ARG A 74 -8.69 -14.84 6.82
C ARG A 74 -8.20 -15.52 5.55
N LEU A 75 -7.72 -14.75 4.58
CA LEU A 75 -7.15 -15.28 3.35
C LEU A 75 -5.92 -16.14 3.67
N GLU A 76 -5.07 -15.69 4.60
CA GLU A 76 -3.85 -16.43 5.02
C GLU A 76 -4.10 -17.87 5.44
N THR A 77 -5.26 -18.13 6.03
CA THR A 77 -5.63 -19.47 6.51
C THR A 77 -6.16 -20.40 5.42
N ARG A 78 -6.35 -19.92 4.19
CA ARG A 78 -6.90 -20.72 3.10
C ARG A 78 -5.85 -21.68 2.52
N PRO A 79 -6.22 -22.92 2.15
CA PRO A 79 -5.29 -23.91 1.63
C PRO A 79 -4.85 -23.68 0.17
N ASP A 80 -5.53 -22.83 -0.59
CA ASP A 80 -5.26 -22.48 -2.01
C ASP A 80 -4.39 -21.21 -2.17
N ASN A 81 -3.63 -20.90 -1.12
CA ASN A 81 -2.94 -19.62 -0.90
C ASN A 81 -1.55 -19.52 -1.55
N ASP A 82 -1.46 -19.62 -2.87
CA ASP A 82 -0.16 -19.41 -3.53
C ASP A 82 0.16 -17.91 -3.78
N THR A 83 -0.72 -16.96 -3.41
CA THR A 83 -0.55 -15.53 -3.77
C THR A 83 -0.99 -14.49 -2.74
N ASP A 84 -1.25 -14.84 -1.46
CA ASP A 84 -1.84 -13.90 -0.48
C ASP A 84 -1.02 -12.64 -0.21
N TRP A 85 0.31 -12.70 -0.31
CA TRP A 85 1.13 -11.51 -0.12
C TRP A 85 0.79 -10.42 -1.14
N THR A 86 0.18 -10.74 -2.29
CA THR A 86 -0.28 -9.71 -3.25
C THR A 86 -1.32 -8.79 -2.62
N TRP A 87 -2.26 -9.36 -1.86
CA TRP A 87 -3.27 -8.61 -1.13
C TRP A 87 -2.65 -7.78 -0.02
N ALA A 88 -1.71 -8.36 0.73
CA ALA A 88 -1.01 -7.66 1.80
C ALA A 88 -0.15 -6.50 1.27
N ARG A 89 0.57 -6.71 0.16
CA ARG A 89 1.35 -5.67 -0.53
C ARG A 89 0.44 -4.55 -1.03
N HIS A 90 -0.69 -4.88 -1.65
CA HIS A 90 -1.67 -3.88 -2.11
C HIS A 90 -2.25 -3.07 -0.95
N ALA A 91 -2.66 -3.74 0.14
CA ALA A 91 -3.13 -3.07 1.35
C ALA A 91 -2.06 -2.16 1.98
N THR A 92 -0.79 -2.59 1.95
CA THR A 92 0.34 -1.80 2.43
C THR A 92 0.55 -0.55 1.58
N ILE A 93 0.45 -0.66 0.24
CA ILE A 93 0.51 0.48 -0.69
C ILE A 93 -0.65 1.45 -0.42
N LEU A 94 -1.89 0.94 -0.35
CA LEU A 94 -3.07 1.75 -0.08
C LEU A 94 -2.90 2.56 1.21
N ARG A 95 -2.40 1.92 2.28
CA ARG A 95 -2.20 2.59 3.57
C ARG A 95 -1.05 3.59 3.57
N HIS A 96 0.11 3.21 3.04
CA HIS A 96 1.33 4.00 3.18
C HIS A 96 1.47 5.09 2.11
N VAL A 97 0.88 4.88 0.94
CA VAL A 97 1.11 5.70 -0.25
C VAL A 97 -0.14 6.47 -0.67
N GLU A 98 -1.29 5.79 -0.80
CA GLU A 98 -2.50 6.39 -1.37
C GLU A 98 -3.35 7.12 -0.32
N TYR A 99 -3.54 6.49 0.84
CA TYR A 99 -4.30 7.01 1.97
C TYR A 99 -3.41 7.11 3.24
N PRO A 100 -2.25 7.80 3.18
CA PRO A 100 -1.35 7.94 4.32
C PRO A 100 -2.08 8.63 5.48
N ASP A 101 -2.02 7.99 6.63
CA ASP A 101 -2.80 8.36 7.81
C ASP A 101 -1.99 9.26 8.73
N HIS A 102 -2.56 10.42 9.08
CA HIS A 102 -1.97 11.38 10.04
C HIS A 102 -2.54 11.24 11.46
N THR A 103 -3.36 10.23 11.72
CA THR A 103 -4.01 10.02 13.01
C THR A 103 -3.54 8.73 13.68
N ARG A 104 -3.40 8.75 15.01
CA ARG A 104 -3.00 7.60 15.83
C ARG A 104 -4.06 6.50 15.77
N ARG A 105 -3.98 5.62 14.77
CA ARG A 105 -4.82 4.43 14.67
C ARG A 105 -4.15 3.23 15.34
N ARG A 106 -4.99 2.24 15.66
CA ARG A 106 -4.57 0.97 16.27
C ARG A 106 -3.67 0.15 15.35
N LEU A 107 -3.97 0.11 14.04
CA LEU A 107 -3.21 -0.64 13.05
C LEU A 107 -2.20 0.28 12.36
N GLY A 108 -0.91 0.01 12.54
CA GLY A 108 0.21 0.78 12.00
C GLY A 108 0.81 0.20 10.72
N PHE A 109 1.77 0.91 10.11
CA PHE A 109 2.48 0.45 8.91
C PHE A 109 3.13 -0.93 9.10
N LYS A 110 3.75 -1.14 10.28
CA LYS A 110 4.35 -2.42 10.68
C LYS A 110 3.37 -3.60 10.65
N ASP A 111 2.11 -3.39 11.03
CA ASP A 111 1.11 -4.47 11.06
C ASP A 111 0.78 -4.99 9.67
N PHE A 112 0.73 -4.09 8.68
CA PHE A 112 0.49 -4.46 7.28
C PHE A 112 1.76 -5.05 6.63
N LEU A 113 2.94 -4.51 6.95
CA LEU A 113 4.21 -5.09 6.53
C LEU A 113 4.39 -6.52 7.04
N ALA A 114 3.95 -6.83 8.26
CA ALA A 114 4.02 -8.17 8.83
C ALA A 114 3.15 -9.20 8.10
N LYS A 115 2.19 -8.74 7.28
CA LYS A 115 1.36 -9.58 6.39
C LYS A 115 2.02 -9.80 5.02
N CYS A 116 3.03 -9.02 4.68
CA CYS A 116 3.78 -9.17 3.44
C CYS A 116 4.87 -10.24 3.60
N ASP A 117 5.23 -10.87 2.50
CA ASP A 117 6.37 -11.79 2.44
C ASP A 117 7.72 -11.05 2.52
N THR A 118 7.79 -9.86 1.93
CA THR A 118 8.99 -9.01 1.92
C THR A 118 8.60 -7.54 1.77
N PRO A 119 9.38 -6.59 2.33
CA PRO A 119 9.20 -5.18 2.02
C PRO A 119 9.80 -4.77 0.65
N ASN A 120 10.52 -5.67 -0.03
CA ASN A 120 11.31 -5.37 -1.24
C ASN A 120 10.52 -5.48 -2.57
N PHE A 121 9.24 -5.16 -2.56
CA PHE A 121 8.42 -5.14 -3.77
C PHE A 121 8.43 -3.77 -4.45
N ILE A 122 8.20 -3.80 -5.76
CA ILE A 122 8.05 -2.60 -6.60
C ILE A 122 6.59 -2.45 -7.02
N PHE A 123 6.15 -1.21 -7.18
CA PHE A 123 4.81 -0.89 -7.64
C PHE A 123 4.78 0.42 -8.42
N ASP A 124 3.70 0.60 -9.16
CA ASP A 124 3.44 1.79 -9.94
C ASP A 124 2.46 2.68 -9.18
N HIS A 125 2.70 3.99 -9.14
CA HIS A 125 1.84 4.94 -8.43
C HIS A 125 1.84 6.31 -9.13
N ASN A 126 0.65 6.86 -9.38
CA ASN A 126 0.45 8.17 -10.03
C ASN A 126 1.27 8.35 -11.32
N GLY A 127 1.30 7.31 -12.17
CA GLY A 127 2.04 7.29 -13.43
C GLY A 127 3.54 7.05 -13.30
N CYS A 128 4.09 7.08 -12.09
CA CYS A 128 5.49 6.78 -11.80
C CYS A 128 5.66 5.26 -11.57
N ARG A 129 6.44 4.60 -12.43
CA ARG A 129 6.61 3.14 -12.40
C ARG A 129 7.85 2.73 -11.62
N GLY A 130 7.85 1.51 -11.08
CA GLY A 130 9.04 0.94 -10.43
C GLY A 130 9.43 1.63 -9.12
N SER A 131 8.47 2.25 -8.43
CA SER A 131 8.69 2.79 -7.09
C SER A 131 8.68 1.68 -6.03
N THR A 132 9.22 1.97 -4.86
CA THR A 132 9.21 1.11 -3.67
C THR A 132 8.54 1.83 -2.51
N LEU A 133 8.25 1.12 -1.40
CA LEU A 133 7.75 1.76 -0.18
C LEU A 133 8.70 2.86 0.32
N MET A 134 10.01 2.66 0.17
CA MET A 134 11.03 3.62 0.58
C MET A 134 10.89 4.99 -0.11
N HIS A 135 10.32 5.05 -1.32
CA HIS A 135 10.09 6.33 -2.01
C HIS A 135 9.02 7.21 -1.36
N PHE A 136 8.16 6.63 -0.53
CA PHE A 136 6.97 7.29 0.01
C PHE A 136 6.97 7.43 1.53
N VAL A 137 8.07 7.06 2.20
CA VAL A 137 8.21 7.25 3.64
C VAL A 137 8.10 8.71 4.04
N THR A 138 7.44 8.94 5.17
CA THR A 138 7.23 10.28 5.71
C THR A 138 7.83 10.46 7.10
N THR A 139 8.09 9.35 7.82
CA THR A 139 8.63 9.38 9.18
C THR A 139 9.93 8.55 9.29
N PRO A 140 10.85 8.91 10.20
CA PRO A 140 12.04 8.10 10.48
C PRO A 140 11.70 6.69 10.93
N GLU A 141 10.57 6.55 11.65
CA GLU A 141 10.06 5.27 12.11
C GLU A 141 9.70 4.36 10.94
N ASP A 142 9.09 4.89 9.87
CA ASP A 142 8.83 4.10 8.65
C ASP A 142 10.12 3.64 7.98
N VAL A 143 11.15 4.52 7.95
CA VAL A 143 12.48 4.16 7.43
C VAL A 143 13.06 3.01 8.23
N GLN A 144 13.12 3.17 9.55
CA GLN A 144 13.67 2.15 10.43
C GLN A 144 12.87 0.84 10.35
N THR A 145 11.54 0.92 10.30
CA THR A 145 10.66 -0.25 10.16
C THR A 145 10.97 -1.01 8.88
N LEU A 146 11.16 -0.34 7.74
CA LEU A 146 11.54 -0.99 6.49
C LEU A 146 12.92 -1.67 6.61
N LEU A 147 13.91 -0.97 7.18
CA LEU A 147 15.26 -1.51 7.37
C LEU A 147 15.25 -2.74 8.31
N ASP A 148 14.55 -2.66 9.43
CA ASP A 148 14.40 -3.75 10.41
C ASP A 148 13.72 -4.98 9.81
N GLN A 149 12.84 -4.78 8.82
CA GLN A 149 12.17 -5.85 8.08
C GLN A 149 12.98 -6.34 6.86
N GLY A 150 14.25 -5.95 6.74
CA GLY A 150 15.15 -6.45 5.70
C GLY A 150 14.98 -5.76 4.35
N PHE A 151 14.59 -4.48 4.31
CA PHE A 151 14.57 -3.71 3.07
C PHE A 151 16.00 -3.46 2.55
N THR A 152 16.23 -3.75 1.27
CA THR A 152 17.55 -3.68 0.61
C THR A 152 17.55 -2.82 -0.65
N ARG A 153 16.38 -2.49 -1.21
CA ARG A 153 16.24 -1.70 -2.46
C ARG A 153 16.44 -0.18 -2.25
N ILE A 154 17.45 0.21 -1.48
CA ILE A 154 17.74 1.61 -1.09
C ILE A 154 18.03 2.50 -2.30
N ASN A 155 18.59 1.93 -3.37
CA ASN A 155 18.99 2.65 -4.59
C ASN A 155 18.07 2.37 -5.80
N GLN A 156 16.89 1.78 -5.59
CA GLN A 156 15.96 1.53 -6.70
C GLN A 156 15.53 2.85 -7.32
N ALA A 157 15.86 3.10 -8.59
CA ALA A 157 15.32 4.22 -9.34
C ALA A 157 13.94 3.88 -9.91
N ASN A 158 13.00 4.82 -9.81
CA ASN A 158 11.70 4.74 -10.47
C ASN A 158 11.79 5.21 -11.94
N SER A 159 10.65 5.29 -12.64
CA SER A 159 10.61 5.71 -14.04
C SER A 159 11.07 7.15 -14.30
N ASP A 160 11.11 8.00 -13.28
CA ASP A 160 11.63 9.38 -13.37
C ASP A 160 13.16 9.42 -13.15
N GLY A 161 13.77 8.27 -12.84
CA GLY A 161 15.16 8.16 -12.45
C GLY A 161 15.39 8.54 -10.98
N HIS A 162 14.35 8.77 -10.19
CA HIS A 162 14.50 9.10 -8.77
C HIS A 162 14.69 7.84 -7.95
N ASN A 163 15.74 7.81 -7.14
CA ASN A 163 15.85 6.87 -6.02
C ASN A 163 15.06 7.40 -4.80
N PRO A 164 14.84 6.59 -3.74
CA PRO A 164 14.14 7.02 -2.54
C PRO A 164 14.67 8.31 -1.91
N PHE A 165 16.00 8.50 -1.93
CA PHE A 165 16.65 9.68 -1.38
C PHE A 165 16.34 10.94 -2.18
N MET A 166 16.49 10.91 -3.51
CA MET A 166 16.08 12.03 -4.38
C MET A 166 14.60 12.37 -4.20
N ARG A 167 13.74 11.35 -4.07
CA ARG A 167 12.31 11.54 -3.85
C ARG A 167 12.03 12.23 -2.51
N SER A 168 12.78 11.90 -1.46
CA SER A 168 12.68 12.54 -0.14
C SER A 168 13.03 14.04 -0.20
N MET A 169 14.09 14.41 -0.92
CA MET A 169 14.52 15.80 -1.11
C MET A 169 13.48 16.66 -1.82
N ARG A 170 12.78 16.08 -2.80
CA ARG A 170 11.73 16.78 -3.55
C ARG A 170 10.48 17.05 -2.72
N ARG A 171 10.17 16.20 -1.72
CA ARG A 171 8.92 16.33 -0.97
C ARG A 171 9.01 17.42 0.09
N HIS A 172 10.06 17.53 0.89
CA HIS A 172 10.32 18.65 1.81
C HIS A 172 11.80 18.67 2.27
N ARG A 173 12.31 19.85 2.63
CA ARG A 173 13.70 20.05 3.09
C ARG A 173 13.94 19.60 4.54
N GLU A 174 12.88 19.57 5.35
CA GLU A 174 12.93 19.26 6.78
C GLU A 174 12.45 17.85 7.12
N VAL A 175 12.39 16.93 6.16
CA VAL A 175 11.88 15.59 6.50
C VAL A 175 12.89 14.89 7.41
N PRO A 176 12.48 14.46 8.62
CA PRO A 176 13.35 13.71 9.52
C PRO A 176 13.87 12.38 8.92
N THR A 177 13.38 12.00 7.73
CA THR A 177 13.78 10.79 6.99
C THR A 177 15.07 10.95 6.18
N ILE A 178 15.55 12.18 5.90
CA ILE A 178 16.74 12.41 5.07
C ILE A 178 17.97 11.70 5.65
N LEU A 179 18.27 11.93 6.93
CA LEU A 179 19.43 11.33 7.59
C LEU A 179 19.33 9.80 7.69
N PRO A 180 18.21 9.22 8.15
CA PRO A 180 18.01 7.77 8.09
C PRO A 180 18.23 7.15 6.71
N ILE A 181 17.68 7.75 5.64
CA ILE A 181 17.83 7.22 4.28
C ILE A 181 19.29 7.34 3.81
N LEU A 182 19.95 8.47 4.08
CA LEU A 182 21.35 8.67 3.73
C LEU A 182 22.25 7.62 4.42
N ASN A 183 22.04 7.39 5.71
CA ASN A 183 22.81 6.43 6.50
C ASN A 183 22.55 4.97 6.09
N ALA A 184 21.47 4.69 5.37
CA ALA A 184 21.14 3.34 4.89
C ALA A 184 21.97 2.88 3.66
N GLY A 185 22.99 3.64 3.25
CA GLY A 185 23.85 3.29 2.11
C GLY A 185 23.32 3.78 0.76
N THR A 186 22.65 4.94 0.78
CA THR A 186 22.16 5.61 -0.43
C THR A 186 23.31 6.03 -1.34
N ASP A 187 23.16 5.81 -2.65
CA ASP A 187 23.99 6.42 -3.68
C ASP A 187 23.57 7.88 -3.90
N VAL A 188 24.40 8.79 -3.37
CA VAL A 188 24.23 10.25 -3.50
C VAL A 188 24.68 10.80 -4.85
N HIS A 189 25.42 10.01 -5.63
CA HIS A 189 25.96 10.39 -6.94
C HIS A 189 25.06 9.97 -8.10
N HIS A 190 24.04 9.16 -7.82
CA HIS A 190 22.99 8.80 -8.77
C HIS A 190 22.44 10.04 -9.47
N ARG A 191 22.04 9.89 -10.74
CA ARG A 191 21.46 10.95 -11.56
C ARG A 191 20.08 10.53 -12.03
N ASP A 192 19.13 11.46 -11.94
CA ASP A 192 17.80 11.25 -12.52
C ASP A 192 17.83 11.31 -14.05
N ASN A 193 16.68 11.13 -14.70
CA ASN A 193 16.59 11.15 -16.16
C ASN A 193 16.94 12.53 -16.78
N ASN A 194 16.97 13.60 -15.98
CA ASN A 194 17.37 14.94 -16.40
C ASN A 194 18.86 15.22 -16.11
N GLY A 195 19.57 14.26 -15.50
CA GLY A 195 20.97 14.40 -15.10
C GLY A 195 21.18 15.08 -13.75
N HIS A 196 20.12 15.36 -12.99
CA HIS A 196 20.20 16.00 -11.67
C HIS A 196 20.62 15.00 -10.59
N THR A 197 21.48 15.45 -9.66
CA THR A 197 21.86 14.71 -8.46
C THR A 197 21.01 15.14 -7.26
N ALA A 198 21.11 14.42 -6.14
CA ALA A 198 20.45 14.83 -4.91
C ALA A 198 20.90 16.23 -4.42
N LEU A 199 22.16 16.60 -4.65
CA LEU A 199 22.68 17.93 -4.34
C LEU A 199 21.99 19.03 -5.17
N TRP A 200 21.71 18.76 -6.45
CA TRP A 200 20.98 19.70 -7.30
C TRP A 200 19.61 20.05 -6.71
N TYR A 201 18.87 19.03 -6.23
CA TYR A 201 17.58 19.25 -5.56
C TYR A 201 17.71 20.00 -4.23
N ALA A 202 18.76 19.72 -3.46
CA ALA A 202 19.00 20.41 -2.19
C ALA A 202 19.26 21.91 -2.37
N LEU A 203 19.91 22.31 -3.47
CA LEU A 203 20.19 23.70 -3.85
C LEU A 203 18.97 24.38 -4.49
N TYR A 204 18.31 23.73 -5.45
CA TYR A 204 17.14 24.28 -6.13
C TYR A 204 16.01 24.65 -5.15
N MET A 205 15.86 23.87 -4.08
CA MET A 205 14.88 24.15 -3.02
C MET A 205 15.30 25.27 -2.05
N GLU A 206 16.58 25.70 -2.01
CA GLU A 206 17.01 26.88 -1.25
C GLU A 206 16.62 28.18 -1.95
N GLU A 207 16.66 28.21 -3.28
CA GLU A 207 16.42 29.44 -4.05
C GLU A 207 14.93 29.84 -4.14
N LEU A 208 14.02 28.98 -3.69
CA LEU A 208 12.57 29.18 -3.77
C LEU A 208 11.95 29.76 -2.48
N PHE A 209 12.74 30.12 -1.47
CA PHE A 209 12.32 30.73 -0.21
C PHE A 209 13.26 31.84 0.24
#